data_AF-A0A425B175-F1
#
_entry.id   AF-A0A425B175-F1
#
_cell.length_a   1.000
_cell.length_b   1.000
_cell.length_c   1.000
_cell.angle_alpha   90.00
_cell.angle_beta   90.00
_cell.angle_gamma   90.00
#
_symmetry.space_group_name_H-M   'P 1'
#
loop_
_entity.id
_entity.type
_entity.pdbx_description
1 polymer ?
#
loop_
_entity_poly.entity_id
_entity_poly.type
_entity_poly.pdbx_seq_one_letter_code
_entity_poly.pdbx_strand_id
1 'polypeptide(L)'
;MIFKQNQNYWTVFYTNEEALIVQTCSGLGLTAIDHLYPPHILPLDTDNETLGTTVLQALANSRTFVYDSPEDQDFFDTEKIRQRYEDWVAKLCGNLGYKTRRALFKNMMSVDIWLHNGCLKISPSRHVKLEAWDAIDADDVILSLDNSPEEIGAGLKLALSRCR
;
A
#
# COMPACT_ATOMS: atom_id res chain seq x y z
N MET A 1 1.48 18.59 -1.40
CA MET A 1 2.21 17.54 -2.16
C MET A 1 2.09 17.86 -3.64
N ILE A 2 3.05 17.49 -4.49
CA ILE A 2 3.02 17.79 -5.93
C ILE A 2 2.99 16.48 -6.70
N PHE A 3 1.88 16.20 -7.38
CA PHE A 3 1.73 15.06 -8.29
C PHE A 3 1.85 15.55 -9.73
N LYS A 4 2.72 14.91 -10.52
CA LYS A 4 2.99 15.28 -11.90
C LYS A 4 1.95 14.68 -12.84
N GLN A 5 1.61 15.44 -13.88
CA GLN A 5 0.82 14.91 -14.99
C GLN A 5 1.54 13.74 -15.67
N ASN A 6 0.79 12.72 -16.05
CA ASN A 6 1.19 11.49 -16.72
C ASN A 6 2.19 10.62 -15.93
N GLN A 7 2.30 10.82 -14.62
CA GLN A 7 3.04 9.94 -13.73
C GLN A 7 2.07 9.01 -12.96
N ASN A 8 2.52 7.79 -12.67
CA ASN A 8 1.78 6.84 -11.83
C ASN A 8 2.36 6.86 -10.43
N TYR A 9 1.50 6.89 -9.42
CA TYR A 9 1.86 6.76 -8.02
C TYR A 9 1.09 5.60 -7.40
N TRP A 10 1.77 4.84 -6.55
CA TRP A 10 1.23 3.61 -5.98
C TRP A 10 1.50 3.54 -4.48
N THR A 11 0.52 3.05 -3.75
CA THR A 11 0.67 2.63 -2.36
C THR A 11 -0.25 1.46 -2.11
N VAL A 12 0.11 0.63 -1.14
CA VAL A 12 -0.74 -0.44 -0.64
C VAL A 12 -1.13 -0.13 0.79
N PHE A 13 -2.39 -0.43 1.10
CA PHE A 13 -2.97 -0.30 2.43
C PHE A 13 -3.35 -1.68 2.95
N TYR A 14 -2.66 -2.11 4.01
CA TYR A 14 -2.99 -3.34 4.72
C TYR A 14 -3.71 -3.04 6.02
N THR A 15 -4.46 -4.03 6.50
CA THR A 15 -4.96 -4.04 7.87
C THR A 15 -5.10 -5.46 8.39
N ASN A 16 -4.86 -5.64 9.67
CA ASN A 16 -5.20 -6.85 10.42
C ASN A 16 -5.86 -6.43 11.74
N GLU A 17 -5.99 -7.36 12.70
CA GLU A 17 -6.61 -7.08 13.99
C GLU A 17 -5.84 -6.12 14.92
N GLU A 18 -4.59 -5.77 14.59
CA GLU A 18 -3.75 -4.92 15.44
C GLU A 18 -3.54 -3.52 14.86
N ALA A 19 -3.47 -3.39 13.53
CA ALA A 19 -3.09 -2.12 12.91
C ALA A 19 -3.64 -1.88 11.50
N LEU A 20 -3.58 -0.61 11.13
CA LEU A 20 -3.63 -0.09 9.78
C LEU A 20 -2.17 0.13 9.30
N ILE A 21 -1.83 -0.29 8.09
CA ILE A 21 -0.46 -0.21 7.58
C ILE A 21 -0.48 0.38 6.17
N VAL A 22 0.04 1.59 6.00
CA VAL A 22 0.18 2.24 4.69
C VAL A 22 1.64 2.12 4.23
N GLN A 23 1.85 1.61 3.03
CA GLN A 23 3.18 1.34 2.50
C GLN A 23 3.32 1.90 1.08
N THR A 24 4.34 2.74 0.88
CA THR A 24 4.70 3.26 -0.46
C THR A 24 5.08 2.10 -1.38
N CYS A 25 4.59 2.14 -2.62
CA CYS A 25 5.00 1.24 -3.69
C CYS A 25 5.68 2.05 -4.81
N SER A 26 6.65 1.44 -5.48
CA SER A 26 7.42 2.07 -6.57
C SER A 26 7.64 1.08 -7.70
N GLY A 27 8.00 1.59 -8.88
CA GLY A 27 8.28 0.75 -10.05
C GLY A 27 8.01 1.43 -11.39
N LEU A 28 8.05 0.65 -12.45
CA LEU A 28 7.66 1.05 -13.80
C LEU A 28 6.92 -0.10 -14.48
N GLY A 29 5.63 0.08 -14.73
CA GLY A 29 4.75 -1.00 -15.19
C GLY A 29 4.42 -1.97 -14.05
N LEU A 30 5.38 -2.81 -13.66
CA LEU A 30 5.30 -3.60 -12.43
C LEU A 30 5.67 -2.72 -11.23
N THR A 31 4.99 -2.91 -10.11
CA THR A 31 5.28 -2.21 -8.85
C THR A 31 5.40 -3.17 -7.69
N ALA A 32 6.20 -2.81 -6.69
CA ALA A 32 6.32 -3.53 -5.43
C ALA A 32 6.48 -2.54 -4.27
N ILE A 33 6.43 -3.06 -3.04
CA ILE A 33 6.70 -2.28 -1.83
C ILE A 33 8.09 -1.63 -1.94
N ASP A 34 8.14 -0.31 -1.74
CA ASP A 34 9.38 0.44 -1.71
C ASP A 34 9.92 0.51 -0.28
N HIS A 35 10.78 -0.44 0.07
CA HIS A 35 11.37 -0.55 1.41
C HIS A 35 12.36 0.58 1.76
N LEU A 36 12.63 1.53 0.85
CA LEU A 36 13.28 2.80 1.21
C LEU A 36 12.42 3.62 2.17
N TYR A 37 11.10 3.49 2.06
CA TYR A 37 10.13 4.16 2.92
C TYR A 37 9.58 3.16 3.95
N PRO A 38 9.73 3.42 5.25
CA PRO A 38 9.20 2.54 6.28
C PRO A 38 7.66 2.52 6.24
N PRO A 39 7.02 1.43 6.70
CA PRO A 39 5.56 1.38 6.80
C PRO A 39 5.05 2.43 7.78
N HIS A 40 3.96 3.12 7.43
CA HIS A 40 3.18 3.92 8.37
C HIS A 40 2.22 2.98 9.11
N ILE A 41 2.52 2.68 10.37
CA ILE A 41 1.67 1.84 11.24
C ILE A 41 0.78 2.76 12.07
N LEU A 42 -0.53 2.60 11.95
CA LEU A 42 -1.54 3.43 12.61
C LEU A 42 -2.51 2.55 13.42
N PRO A 43 -3.09 3.07 14.53
CA PRO A 43 -4.15 2.40 15.27
C PRO A 43 -5.42 2.13 14.43
N LEU A 44 -6.18 1.10 14.77
CA LEU A 44 -7.43 0.74 14.06
C LEU A 44 -8.52 1.82 14.14
N ASP A 45 -8.52 2.63 15.19
CA ASP A 45 -9.47 3.72 15.41
C ASP A 45 -9.03 5.06 14.80
N THR A 46 -7.95 5.06 14.00
CA THR A 46 -7.49 6.26 13.28
C THR A 46 -8.62 6.90 12.48
N ASP A 47 -8.78 8.21 12.65
CA ASP A 47 -9.78 9.00 11.95
C ASP A 47 -9.50 9.06 10.44
N ASN A 48 -10.53 9.44 9.67
CA ASN A 48 -10.42 9.41 8.22
C ASN A 48 -9.45 10.47 7.68
N GLU A 49 -9.36 11.65 8.31
CA GLU A 49 -8.48 12.73 7.86
C GLU A 49 -7.01 12.32 7.99
N THR A 50 -6.63 11.74 9.14
CA THR A 50 -5.28 11.23 9.39
C THR A 50 -4.94 10.08 8.44
N LEU A 51 -5.87 9.14 8.21
CA LEU A 51 -5.66 8.01 7.31
C LEU A 51 -5.46 8.50 5.86
N GLY A 52 -6.33 9.36 5.36
CA GLY A 52 -6.21 9.90 4.01
C GLY A 52 -4.95 10.74 3.81
N THR A 53 -4.57 11.54 4.82
CA THR A 53 -3.31 12.31 4.80
C THR A 53 -2.09 11.38 4.69
N THR A 54 -2.09 10.28 5.45
CA THR A 54 -1.00 9.31 5.43
C THR A 54 -0.90 8.61 4.07
N VAL A 55 -2.03 8.24 3.46
CA VAL A 55 -2.05 7.67 2.10
C VAL A 55 -1.52 8.64 1.06
N LEU A 56 -1.91 9.92 1.13
CA LEU A 56 -1.37 10.95 0.24
C LEU A 56 0.15 11.12 0.40
N GLN A 57 0.67 11.06 1.65
CA GLN A 57 2.11 11.09 1.91
C GLN A 57 2.84 9.90 1.30
N ALA A 58 2.30 8.69 1.45
CA ALA A 58 2.88 7.48 0.85
C ALA A 58 2.86 7.55 -0.68
N LEU A 59 1.76 8.00 -1.29
CA LEU A 59 1.68 8.24 -2.74
C LEU A 59 2.72 9.26 -3.20
N ALA A 60 2.94 10.35 -2.46
CA ALA A 60 3.92 11.37 -2.82
C ALA A 60 5.36 10.86 -2.80
N ASN A 61 5.63 9.79 -2.05
CA ASN A 61 6.93 9.11 -2.01
C ASN A 61 7.08 8.04 -3.11
N SER A 62 6.01 7.68 -3.81
CA SER A 62 6.06 6.66 -4.87
C SER A 62 6.98 7.12 -6.01
N ARG A 63 7.93 6.25 -6.37
CA ARG A 63 8.95 6.51 -7.38
C ARG A 63 8.60 5.77 -8.67
N THR A 64 8.81 6.46 -9.80
CA THR A 64 8.77 5.86 -11.13
C THR A 64 10.18 5.77 -11.67
N PHE A 65 10.68 4.55 -11.89
CA PHE A 65 12.04 4.35 -12.38
C PHE A 65 12.12 4.55 -13.89
N VAL A 66 13.33 4.80 -14.38
CA VAL A 66 13.65 4.64 -15.80
C VAL A 66 13.98 3.17 -16.03
N TYR A 67 13.37 2.56 -17.04
CA TYR A 67 13.59 1.16 -17.38
C TYR A 67 15.08 0.86 -17.55
N ASP A 68 15.55 -0.23 -16.95
CA ASP A 68 16.93 -0.72 -17.05
C ASP A 68 17.99 0.24 -16.46
N SER A 69 17.55 1.23 -15.68
CA SER A 69 18.46 2.02 -14.84
C SER A 69 19.01 1.20 -13.67
N PRO A 70 20.14 1.58 -13.06
CA PRO A 70 20.66 0.87 -11.88
C PRO A 70 19.66 0.77 -10.73
N GLU A 71 18.78 1.76 -10.58
CA GLU A 71 17.71 1.73 -9.58
C GLU A 71 16.64 0.69 -9.92
N ASP A 72 16.20 0.60 -11.17
CA ASP A 72 15.22 -0.40 -11.64
C ASP A 72 15.75 -1.82 -11.49
N GLN A 73 17.00 -2.05 -11.91
CA GLN A 73 17.68 -3.35 -11.79
C GLN A 73 17.88 -3.77 -10.33
N ASP A 74 18.26 -2.85 -9.43
CA ASP A 74 18.38 -3.15 -7.99
C ASP A 74 17.02 -3.43 -7.35
N PHE A 75 16.00 -2.65 -7.71
CA PHE A 75 14.67 -2.75 -7.15
C PHE A 75 14.01 -4.08 -7.50
N PHE A 76 14.20 -4.56 -8.73
CA PHE A 76 13.65 -5.82 -9.22
C PHE A 76 14.63 -7.01 -9.20
N ASP A 77 15.82 -6.85 -8.60
CA ASP A 77 16.70 -7.99 -8.31
C ASP A 77 16.01 -8.97 -7.35
N THR A 78 15.92 -10.23 -7.77
CA THR A 78 15.13 -11.25 -7.06
C THR A 78 15.66 -11.53 -5.66
N GLU A 79 16.97 -11.56 -5.47
CA GLU A 79 17.56 -11.88 -4.17
C GLU A 79 17.42 -10.69 -3.21
N LYS A 80 17.57 -9.47 -3.71
CA LYS A 80 17.35 -8.26 -2.93
C LYS A 80 15.87 -8.07 -2.57
N ILE A 81 14.93 -8.36 -3.47
CA ILE A 81 13.49 -8.38 -3.15
C ILE A 81 13.24 -9.34 -1.99
N ARG A 82 13.74 -10.58 -2.09
CA ARG A 82 13.57 -11.60 -1.06
C ARG A 82 14.12 -11.12 0.29
N GLN A 83 15.32 -10.56 0.30
CA GLN A 83 15.93 -10.04 1.52
C GLN A 83 15.13 -8.89 2.13
N ARG A 84 14.77 -7.88 1.33
CA ARG A 84 14.01 -6.72 1.79
C ARG A 84 12.62 -7.11 2.32
N TYR A 85 11.99 -8.11 1.69
CA TYR A 85 10.71 -8.64 2.13
C TYR A 85 10.81 -9.33 3.49
N GLU A 86 11.78 -10.23 3.69
CA GLU A 86 11.97 -10.91 4.98
C GLU A 86 12.29 -9.92 6.11
N ASP A 87 13.11 -8.90 5.84
CA ASP A 87 13.39 -7.82 6.80
C ASP A 87 12.14 -7.02 7.15
N TRP A 88 11.27 -6.74 6.17
CA TRP A 88 10.00 -6.06 6.37
C TRP A 88 9.03 -6.88 7.22
N VAL A 89 8.90 -8.19 6.96
CA VAL A 89 8.07 -9.09 7.76
C VAL A 89 8.56 -9.15 9.20
N ALA A 90 9.87 -9.27 9.41
CA ALA A 90 10.47 -9.30 10.74
C ALA A 90 10.22 -7.99 11.52
N LYS A 91 10.38 -6.83 10.86
CA LYS A 91 10.10 -5.52 11.45
C LYS A 91 8.63 -5.35 11.82
N LEU A 92 7.70 -5.75 10.94
CA LEU A 92 6.27 -5.69 11.25
C LEU A 92 5.90 -6.61 12.42
N CYS A 93 6.45 -7.82 12.46
CA CYS A 93 6.23 -8.73 13.59
C CYS A 93 6.74 -8.11 14.90
N GLY A 94 7.93 -7.52 14.90
CA GLY A 94 8.51 -6.85 16.07
C GLY A 94 7.67 -5.66 16.55
N ASN A 95 7.26 -4.79 15.61
CA ASN A 95 6.50 -3.58 15.93
C ASN A 95 5.07 -3.87 16.42
N LEU A 96 4.44 -4.91 15.90
CA LEU A 96 3.06 -5.30 16.25
C LEU A 96 2.98 -6.44 17.28
N GLY A 97 4.12 -6.89 17.80
CA GLY A 97 4.18 -7.92 18.84
C GLY A 97 3.89 -9.35 18.38
N TYR A 98 3.74 -9.61 17.08
CA TYR A 98 3.52 -10.96 16.55
C TYR A 98 4.74 -11.86 16.72
N LYS A 99 4.51 -13.08 17.22
CA LYS A 99 5.57 -14.10 17.37
C LYS A 99 5.85 -14.89 16.11
N THR A 100 4.92 -14.89 15.16
CA THR A 100 5.04 -15.65 13.91
C THR A 100 4.49 -14.84 12.74
N ARG A 101 5.11 -14.97 11.55
CA ARG A 101 4.59 -14.38 10.31
C ARG A 101 3.16 -14.86 9.99
N ARG A 102 2.85 -16.11 10.32
CA ARG A 102 1.51 -16.66 10.17
C ARG A 102 0.47 -15.86 10.95
N ALA A 103 0.78 -15.44 12.18
CA ALA A 103 -0.14 -14.63 12.98
C ALA A 103 -0.29 -13.23 12.38
N LEU A 104 0.80 -12.59 11.95
CA LEU A 104 0.78 -11.28 11.29
C LEU A 104 -0.18 -11.26 10.08
N PHE A 105 -0.11 -12.30 9.24
CA PHE A 105 -0.81 -12.31 7.96
C PHE A 105 -2.17 -13.00 7.97
N LYS A 106 -2.51 -13.80 8.99
CA LYS A 106 -3.70 -14.68 8.96
C LYS A 106 -5.01 -13.96 8.57
N ASN A 107 -5.21 -12.74 9.06
CA ASN A 107 -6.39 -11.93 8.78
C ASN A 107 -6.03 -10.62 8.07
N MET A 108 -4.86 -10.55 7.45
CA MET A 108 -4.41 -9.32 6.83
C MET A 108 -5.16 -9.10 5.50
N MET A 109 -5.93 -8.03 5.43
CA MET A 109 -6.56 -7.55 4.20
C MET A 109 -5.62 -6.58 3.48
N SER A 110 -5.77 -6.47 2.16
CA SER A 110 -4.99 -5.56 1.30
C SER A 110 -5.90 -4.75 0.39
N VAL A 111 -5.54 -3.49 0.19
CA VAL A 111 -6.17 -2.56 -0.76
C VAL A 111 -5.07 -1.86 -1.53
N ASP A 112 -5.14 -1.91 -2.86
CA ASP A 112 -4.19 -1.24 -3.73
C ASP A 112 -4.72 0.15 -4.09
N ILE A 113 -3.86 1.17 -3.97
CA ILE A 113 -4.20 2.55 -4.31
C ILE A 113 -3.30 3.03 -5.44
N TRP A 114 -3.94 3.42 -6.53
CA TRP A 114 -3.32 3.99 -7.71
C TRP A 114 -3.76 5.42 -7.91
N LEU A 115 -2.82 6.34 -8.09
CA LEU A 115 -3.07 7.72 -8.46
C LEU A 115 -2.45 8.01 -9.83
N HIS A 116 -3.27 8.54 -10.73
CA HIS A 116 -2.83 9.00 -12.05
C HIS A 116 -3.68 10.19 -12.51
N ASN A 117 -3.03 11.28 -12.93
CA ASN A 117 -3.71 12.48 -13.45
C ASN A 117 -4.83 12.99 -12.53
N GLY A 118 -4.62 12.92 -11.22
CA GLY A 118 -5.59 13.35 -10.21
C GLY A 118 -6.70 12.35 -9.91
N CYS A 119 -6.82 11.24 -10.64
CA CYS A 119 -7.77 10.16 -10.38
C CYS A 119 -7.17 9.18 -9.36
N LEU A 120 -7.89 8.93 -8.27
CA LEU A 120 -7.56 7.95 -7.24
C LEU A 120 -8.43 6.71 -7.43
N LYS A 121 -7.80 5.59 -7.79
CA LYS A 121 -8.43 4.28 -7.84
C LYS A 121 -8.01 3.46 -6.62
N ILE A 122 -8.98 3.06 -5.81
CA ILE A 122 -8.77 2.29 -4.58
C ILE A 122 -9.43 0.92 -4.77
N SER A 123 -8.59 -0.11 -4.90
CA SER A 123 -8.98 -1.44 -5.38
C SER A 123 -8.94 -2.45 -4.23
N PRO A 124 -10.07 -3.05 -3.82
CA PRO A 124 -10.07 -4.12 -2.84
C PRO A 124 -9.47 -5.40 -3.41
N SER A 125 -9.10 -6.33 -2.53
CA SER A 125 -8.53 -7.61 -2.93
C SER A 125 -9.10 -8.78 -2.12
N ARG A 126 -8.82 -9.99 -2.60
CA ARG A 126 -9.10 -11.25 -1.89
C ARG A 126 -7.81 -11.83 -1.35
N HIS A 127 -7.79 -12.21 -0.08
CA HIS A 127 -6.68 -12.91 0.57
C HIS A 127 -6.68 -14.39 0.14
N VAL A 128 -5.92 -14.70 -0.92
CA VAL A 128 -5.95 -16.01 -1.59
C VAL A 128 -4.94 -17.01 -1.03
N LYS A 129 -3.83 -16.52 -0.48
CA LYS A 129 -2.81 -17.31 0.24
C LYS A 129 -2.36 -16.52 1.45
N LEU A 130 -1.65 -17.17 2.37
CA LEU A 130 -1.18 -16.53 3.61
C LEU A 130 -0.57 -15.15 3.39
N GLU A 131 0.24 -14.97 2.34
CA GLU A 131 0.96 -13.72 2.08
C GLU A 131 0.69 -13.19 0.66
N ALA A 132 -0.47 -13.52 0.08
CA ALA A 132 -0.82 -13.09 -1.28
C ALA A 132 -2.30 -12.71 -1.40
N TRP A 133 -2.53 -11.65 -2.17
CA TRP A 133 -3.86 -11.12 -2.46
C TRP A 133 -4.05 -11.00 -3.97
N ASP A 134 -5.22 -11.42 -4.45
CA ASP A 134 -5.61 -11.28 -5.85
C ASP A 134 -6.70 -10.21 -5.99
N ALA A 135 -6.74 -9.55 -7.15
CA ALA A 135 -7.83 -8.66 -7.49
C ALA A 135 -9.18 -9.39 -7.47
N ILE A 136 -10.24 -8.65 -7.17
CA ILE A 136 -11.62 -9.15 -7.22
C ILE A 136 -12.44 -8.34 -8.21
N ASP A 137 -13.46 -8.99 -8.77
CA ASP A 137 -14.53 -8.33 -9.54
C ASP A 137 -15.47 -7.62 -8.55
N ALA A 138 -14.96 -6.61 -7.83
CA ALA A 138 -15.74 -5.71 -7.00
C ALA A 138 -15.61 -4.29 -7.53
N ASP A 139 -16.58 -3.44 -7.19
CA ASP A 139 -16.50 -2.03 -7.52
C ASP A 139 -15.30 -1.41 -6.79
N ASP A 140 -14.32 -0.93 -7.56
CA ASP A 140 -13.28 -0.06 -7.04
C ASP A 140 -13.92 1.20 -6.45
N VAL A 141 -13.28 1.82 -5.46
CA VAL A 141 -13.66 3.16 -5.01
C VAL A 141 -12.87 4.17 -5.85
N ILE A 142 -13.58 5.00 -6.61
CA ILE A 142 -12.99 6.03 -7.47
C ILE A 142 -13.20 7.40 -6.83
N LEU A 143 -12.09 8.08 -6.54
CA LEU A 143 -12.01 9.43 -5.98
C LEU A 143 -11.06 10.28 -6.83
N SER A 144 -10.79 11.50 -6.38
CA SER A 144 -9.80 12.38 -7.00
C SER A 144 -9.01 13.18 -5.97
N LEU A 145 -7.99 13.91 -6.41
CA LEU A 145 -7.26 14.86 -5.58
C LEU A 145 -8.09 16.08 -5.15
N ASP A 146 -9.28 16.29 -5.73
CA ASP A 146 -10.22 17.31 -5.28
C ASP A 146 -10.96 16.89 -3.99
N ASN A 147 -10.94 15.59 -3.67
CA ASN A 147 -11.48 15.09 -2.42
C ASN A 147 -10.58 15.44 -1.24
N SER A 148 -11.21 15.75 -0.10
CA SER A 148 -10.49 16.01 1.13
C SER A 148 -9.78 14.75 1.64
N PRO A 149 -8.74 14.88 2.48
CA PRO A 149 -8.14 13.72 3.15
C PRO A 149 -9.16 12.88 3.92
N GLU A 150 -10.17 13.52 4.54
CA GLU A 150 -11.25 12.81 5.23
C GLU A 150 -12.08 11.92 4.28
N GLU A 151 -12.45 12.43 3.10
CA GLU A 151 -13.18 11.66 2.08
C GLU A 151 -12.33 10.51 1.54
N ILE A 152 -11.02 10.72 1.34
CA ILE A 152 -10.08 9.68 0.93
C ILE A 152 -9.99 8.58 1.99
N GLY A 153 -9.86 8.95 3.27
CA GLY A 153 -9.87 8.02 4.39
C GLY A 153 -11.16 7.20 4.48
N ALA A 154 -12.31 7.84 4.27
CA ALA A 154 -13.60 7.16 4.20
C ALA A 154 -13.67 6.18 3.02
N GLY A 155 -13.15 6.57 1.85
CA GLY A 155 -13.05 5.72 0.66
C GLY A 155 -12.18 4.47 0.87
N LEU A 156 -11.07 4.60 1.59
CA LEU A 156 -10.22 3.47 1.99
C LEU A 156 -10.96 2.47 2.87
N LYS A 157 -11.68 2.95 3.90
CA LYS A 157 -12.49 2.07 4.78
C LYS A 157 -13.64 1.40 4.01
N LEU A 158 -14.22 2.11 3.03
CA LEU A 158 -15.23 1.53 2.13
C LEU A 158 -14.63 0.41 1.26
N ALA A 159 -13.48 0.65 0.61
CA ALA A 159 -12.79 -0.37 -0.16
C ALA A 159 -12.42 -1.57 0.70
N LEU A 160 -11.91 -1.34 1.91
CA LEU A 160 -11.60 -2.40 2.85
C LEU A 160 -12.81 -3.29 3.19
N SER A 161 -14.00 -2.71 3.36
CA SER A 161 -15.24 -3.49 3.60
C SER A 161 -15.61 -4.42 2.44
N ARG A 162 -15.02 -4.20 1.25
CA ARG A 162 -15.21 -5.01 0.04
C ARG A 162 -14.17 -6.13 -0.09
N CYS A 163 -13.08 -6.13 0.68
CA CYS A 163 -12.09 -7.21 0.68
C CYS A 163 -12.68 -8.56 1.12
N ARG A 164 -12.04 -9.66 0.71
CA ARG A 164 -12.53 -11.05 0.89
C ARG A 164 -11.46 -12.03 1.31
#